data_AF-A0A661M1C3-F1
#
_entry.id   AF-A0A661M1C3-F1
#
_cell.length_a   1.000
_cell.length_b   1.000
_cell.length_c   1.000
_cell.angle_alpha   90.00
_cell.angle_beta   90.00
_cell.angle_gamma   90.00
#
_symmetry.space_group_name_H-M   'P 1'
#
loop_
_entity.id
_entity.type
_entity.pdbx_description
1 polymer ?
#
loop_
_entity_poly.entity_id
_entity_poly.type
_entity_poly.pdbx_seq_one_letter_code
_entity_poly.pdbx_strand_id
1 'polypeptide(L)'
;NQLDDILKGMSEALGRKISAEKISEVIRASNEARNWLSRINTLRKAIPAPFPGSEGLSYLAGMGFVSPGSEWAVRFFSSLACDIQTRVKAGKGYLPNEKRRVIWLHHIRPYYENNIFEILSGLGIAVCFEEANYLYWPPLDPSRPIESLAEKVLSNVWRGPLQRRVAAVRSMVKDYQADGVIHFSHWGCRQSCGGAGIIGDVLKDDSIPYMILYGDGADPDNYFPGQTRTRLQAFAELLSK
;
A
#
# COMPACT_ATOMS: atom_id res chain seq x y z
N ASN A 1 -7.85 21.17 17.51
CA ASN A 1 -6.83 22.24 17.67
C ASN A 1 -5.84 22.25 16.51
N GLN A 2 -4.88 21.33 16.38
CA GLN A 2 -3.89 21.41 15.28
C GLN A 2 -4.51 21.45 13.86
N LEU A 3 -5.57 20.67 13.60
CA LEU A 3 -6.25 20.69 12.30
C LEU A 3 -7.03 22.01 12.07
N ASP A 4 -7.62 22.56 13.13
CA ASP A 4 -8.31 23.86 13.07
C ASP A 4 -7.31 24.99 12.77
N ASP A 5 -6.13 24.96 13.42
CA ASP A 5 -5.06 25.93 13.20
C ASP A 5 -4.53 25.87 11.76
N ILE A 6 -4.36 24.66 11.21
CA ILE A 6 -3.98 24.45 9.81
C ILE A 6 -5.05 25.03 8.87
N LEU A 7 -6.33 24.73 9.11
CA LEU A 7 -7.42 25.23 8.28
C LEU A 7 -7.52 26.75 8.30
N LYS A 8 -7.36 27.36 9.48
CA LYS A 8 -7.31 28.80 9.65
C LYS A 8 -6.14 29.41 8.87
N GLY A 9 -4.93 28.87 9.05
CA GLY A 9 -3.73 29.34 8.35
C GLY A 9 -3.84 29.21 6.83
N MET A 10 -4.43 28.12 6.33
CA MET A 10 -4.68 27.93 4.89
C MET A 10 -5.72 28.93 4.36
N SER A 11 -6.79 29.19 5.13
CA SER A 11 -7.82 30.16 4.76
C SER A 11 -7.25 31.58 4.63
N GLU A 12 -6.39 31.97 5.57
CA GLU A 12 -5.68 33.26 5.58
C GLU A 12 -4.69 33.37 4.41
N ALA A 13 -3.83 32.36 4.21
CA ALA A 13 -2.82 32.36 3.15
C ALA A 13 -3.42 32.41 1.74
N LEU A 14 -4.59 31.78 1.54
CA LEU A 14 -5.28 31.77 0.25
C LEU A 14 -6.28 32.91 0.07
N GLY A 15 -6.53 33.72 1.11
CA GLY A 15 -7.55 34.78 1.10
C GLY A 15 -8.97 34.26 0.85
N ARG A 16 -9.25 32.99 1.21
CA ARG A 16 -10.52 32.32 0.92
C ARG A 16 -11.15 31.80 2.20
N LYS A 17 -12.42 32.11 2.43
CA LYS A 17 -13.20 31.49 3.52
C LYS A 17 -13.53 30.06 3.17
N ILE A 18 -13.27 29.13 4.10
CA ILE A 18 -13.65 27.73 3.98
C ILE A 18 -15.00 27.56 4.69
N SER A 19 -16.04 27.13 3.97
CA SER A 19 -17.36 26.88 4.56
C SER A 19 -17.47 25.45 5.09
N ALA A 20 -18.27 25.26 6.14
CA ALA A 20 -18.53 23.94 6.73
C ALA A 20 -19.19 22.99 5.71
N GLU A 21 -20.08 23.52 4.87
CA GLU A 21 -20.76 22.77 3.81
C GLU A 21 -19.76 22.23 2.80
N LYS A 22 -18.77 23.03 2.40
CA LYS A 22 -17.75 22.60 1.42
C LYS A 22 -16.83 21.54 2.00
N ILE A 23 -16.46 21.66 3.28
CA ILE A 23 -15.71 20.60 3.97
C ILE A 23 -16.53 19.30 3.99
N SER A 24 -17.81 19.38 4.35
CA SER A 24 -18.72 18.23 4.37
C SER A 24 -18.84 17.56 3.00
N GLU A 25 -18.92 18.34 1.91
CA GLU A 25 -18.92 17.83 0.53
C GLU A 25 -17.61 17.07 0.18
N VAL A 26 -16.45 17.66 0.51
CA VAL A 26 -15.13 17.05 0.28
C VAL A 26 -14.97 15.75 1.08
N ILE A 27 -15.51 15.70 2.30
CA ILE A 27 -15.54 14.49 3.13
C ILE A 27 -16.40 13.39 2.49
N ARG A 28 -17.57 13.73 1.95
CA ARG A 28 -18.42 12.76 1.22
C ARG A 28 -17.70 12.19 0.00
N ALA A 29 -17.08 13.04 -0.83
CA ALA A 29 -16.28 12.59 -1.97
C ALA A 29 -15.09 11.71 -1.55
N SER A 30 -14.42 12.06 -0.43
CA SER A 30 -13.35 11.24 0.14
C SER A 30 -13.83 9.86 0.57
N ASN A 31 -15.02 9.77 1.17
CA ASN A 31 -15.63 8.50 1.55
C ASN A 31 -16.03 7.65 0.35
N GLU A 32 -16.57 8.28 -0.70
CA GLU A 32 -16.89 7.57 -1.94
C GLU A 32 -15.64 6.95 -2.57
N ALA A 33 -14.56 7.74 -2.72
CA ALA A 33 -13.27 7.25 -3.19
C ALA A 33 -12.71 6.13 -2.29
N ARG A 34 -12.82 6.27 -0.96
CA ARG A 34 -12.43 5.25 0.01
C ARG A 34 -13.21 3.94 -0.19
N ASN A 35 -14.51 4.01 -0.46
CA ASN A 35 -15.33 2.82 -0.69
C ASN A 35 -14.90 2.08 -1.97
N TRP A 36 -14.57 2.82 -3.04
CA TRP A 36 -14.01 2.23 -4.25
C TRP A 36 -12.64 1.60 -4.00
N LEU A 37 -11.75 2.26 -3.27
CA LEU A 37 -10.46 1.68 -2.87
C LEU A 37 -10.65 0.41 -2.03
N SER A 38 -11.59 0.42 -1.08
CA SER A 38 -11.94 -0.77 -0.31
C SER A 38 -12.42 -1.91 -1.20
N ARG A 39 -13.22 -1.62 -2.24
CA ARG A 39 -13.66 -2.61 -3.21
C ARG A 39 -12.50 -3.15 -4.05
N ILE A 40 -11.59 -2.30 -4.52
CA ILE A 40 -10.37 -2.71 -5.22
C ILE A 40 -9.57 -3.66 -4.32
N ASN A 41 -9.33 -3.29 -3.07
CA ASN A 41 -8.57 -4.11 -2.13
C ASN A 41 -9.22 -5.48 -1.91
N THR A 42 -10.55 -5.54 -1.82
CA THR A 42 -11.30 -6.81 -1.74
C THR A 42 -11.14 -7.65 -3.02
N LEU A 43 -11.27 -7.04 -4.21
CA LEU A 43 -11.12 -7.75 -5.49
C LEU A 43 -9.71 -8.33 -5.66
N ARG A 44 -8.70 -7.62 -5.17
CA ARG A 44 -7.28 -8.04 -5.22
C ARG A 44 -6.97 -9.27 -4.37
N LYS A 45 -7.90 -9.73 -3.51
CA LYS A 45 -7.79 -11.01 -2.79
C LYS A 45 -7.96 -12.24 -3.70
N ALA A 46 -8.45 -12.06 -4.93
CA ALA A 46 -8.61 -13.14 -5.90
C ALA A 46 -7.28 -13.83 -6.25
N ILE A 47 -7.40 -15.10 -6.63
CA ILE A 47 -6.30 -15.95 -7.12
C ILE A 47 -6.68 -16.42 -8.53
N PRO A 48 -5.82 -16.23 -9.54
CA PRO A 48 -4.55 -15.49 -9.49
C PRO A 48 -4.73 -13.97 -9.23
N ALA A 49 -3.67 -13.28 -8.80
CA ALA A 49 -3.65 -11.86 -8.48
C ALA A 49 -4.07 -11.03 -9.70
N PRO A 50 -5.15 -10.24 -9.62
CA PRO A 50 -5.71 -9.58 -10.79
C PRO A 50 -5.00 -8.27 -11.16
N PHE A 51 -4.13 -7.76 -10.30
CA PHE A 51 -3.52 -6.43 -10.42
C PHE A 51 -2.05 -6.44 -9.97
N PRO A 52 -1.11 -5.86 -10.75
CA PRO A 52 0.31 -5.86 -10.40
C PRO A 52 0.61 -4.99 -9.18
N GLY A 53 1.41 -5.50 -8.25
CA GLY A 53 1.78 -4.70 -7.07
C GLY A 53 2.69 -3.51 -7.34
N SER A 54 3.48 -3.54 -8.41
CA SER A 54 4.23 -2.37 -8.89
C SER A 54 3.31 -1.20 -9.27
N GLU A 55 2.17 -1.50 -9.89
CA GLU A 55 1.13 -0.53 -10.21
C GLU A 55 0.36 -0.09 -8.96
N GLY A 56 0.21 -0.98 -7.97
CA GLY A 56 -0.30 -0.62 -6.65
C GLY A 56 0.55 0.43 -5.93
N LEU A 57 1.87 0.33 -6.02
CA LEU A 57 2.82 1.31 -5.44
C LEU A 57 2.92 2.61 -6.23
N SER A 58 2.51 2.60 -7.50
CA SER A 58 2.55 3.79 -8.36
C SER A 58 1.19 4.49 -8.41
N TYR A 59 0.17 3.83 -8.95
CA TYR A 59 -1.10 4.48 -9.28
C TYR A 59 -2.06 4.52 -8.10
N LEU A 60 -2.26 3.40 -7.39
CA LEU A 60 -3.19 3.37 -6.24
C LEU A 60 -2.66 4.24 -5.09
N ALA A 61 -1.40 4.03 -4.70
CA ALA A 61 -0.76 4.84 -3.66
C ALA A 61 -0.69 6.32 -4.05
N GLY A 62 -0.32 6.64 -5.30
CA GLY A 62 -0.27 8.01 -5.80
C GLY A 62 -1.62 8.71 -5.76
N MET A 63 -2.66 8.08 -6.33
CA MET A 63 -4.02 8.65 -6.32
C MET A 63 -4.61 8.74 -4.90
N GLY A 64 -4.31 7.77 -4.04
CA GLY A 64 -4.71 7.78 -2.63
C GLY A 64 -4.03 8.89 -1.82
N PHE A 65 -2.85 9.34 -2.26
CA PHE A 65 -2.11 10.43 -1.62
C PHE A 65 -2.56 11.81 -2.12
N VAL A 66 -2.66 12.02 -3.44
CA VAL A 66 -2.84 13.38 -4.02
C VAL A 66 -4.29 13.79 -4.22
N SER A 67 -5.20 12.82 -4.38
CA SER A 67 -6.58 13.08 -4.84
C SER A 67 -7.72 12.91 -3.83
N PRO A 68 -7.54 12.61 -2.51
CA PRO A 68 -8.66 12.52 -1.58
C PRO A 68 -9.59 13.74 -1.64
N GLY A 69 -10.90 13.49 -1.74
CA GLY A 69 -11.92 14.54 -1.78
C GLY A 69 -12.15 15.18 -3.14
N SER A 70 -11.41 14.75 -4.18
CA SER A 70 -11.65 15.16 -5.56
C SER A 70 -12.57 14.19 -6.30
N GLU A 71 -13.26 14.70 -7.33
CA GLU A 71 -14.00 13.84 -8.27
C GLU A 71 -13.08 12.88 -9.03
N TRP A 72 -11.81 13.28 -9.25
CA TRP A 72 -10.82 12.48 -9.97
C TRP A 72 -10.48 11.19 -9.23
N ALA A 73 -10.39 11.23 -7.90
CA ALA A 73 -10.21 10.02 -7.11
C ALA A 73 -11.37 9.03 -7.29
N VAL A 74 -12.61 9.53 -7.25
CA VAL A 74 -13.80 8.69 -7.43
C VAL A 74 -13.77 8.04 -8.82
N ARG A 75 -13.59 8.83 -9.88
CA ARG A 75 -13.54 8.33 -11.27
C ARG A 75 -12.41 7.34 -11.51
N PHE A 76 -11.23 7.59 -10.94
CA PHE A 76 -10.08 6.72 -11.06
C PHE A 76 -10.33 5.38 -10.37
N PHE A 77 -10.69 5.40 -9.08
CA PHE A 77 -10.90 4.15 -8.34
C PHE A 77 -12.11 3.37 -8.83
N SER A 78 -13.20 4.02 -9.26
CA SER A 78 -14.35 3.31 -9.82
C SER A 78 -13.99 2.62 -11.15
N SER A 79 -13.25 3.29 -12.03
CA SER A 79 -12.81 2.73 -13.31
C SER A 79 -11.87 1.55 -13.09
N LEU A 80 -10.86 1.73 -12.23
CA LEU A 80 -9.92 0.65 -11.89
C LEU A 80 -10.61 -0.54 -11.21
N ALA A 81 -11.60 -0.29 -10.36
CA ALA A 81 -12.41 -1.36 -9.77
C ALA A 81 -13.15 -2.18 -10.83
N CYS A 82 -13.69 -1.52 -11.88
CA CYS A 82 -14.36 -2.19 -12.99
C CYS A 82 -13.39 -3.08 -13.80
N ASP A 83 -12.20 -2.56 -14.10
CA ASP A 83 -11.17 -3.28 -14.85
C ASP A 83 -10.68 -4.51 -14.08
N ILE A 84 -10.36 -4.35 -12.79
CA ILE A 84 -9.96 -5.45 -11.91
C ILE A 84 -11.10 -6.46 -11.78
N GLN A 85 -12.34 -6.01 -11.58
CA GLN A 85 -13.52 -6.89 -11.50
C GLN A 85 -13.67 -7.75 -12.76
N THR A 86 -13.40 -7.18 -13.94
CA THR A 86 -13.47 -7.89 -15.22
C THR A 86 -12.41 -9.00 -15.29
N ARG A 87 -11.18 -8.72 -14.88
CA ARG A 87 -10.10 -9.71 -14.79
C ARG A 87 -10.42 -10.84 -13.80
N VAL A 88 -10.93 -10.48 -12.62
CA VAL A 88 -11.35 -11.43 -11.59
C VAL A 88 -12.45 -12.35 -12.11
N LYS A 89 -13.49 -11.81 -12.75
CA LYS A 89 -14.58 -12.61 -13.34
C LYS A 89 -14.10 -13.56 -14.44
N ALA A 90 -13.07 -13.17 -15.18
CA ALA A 90 -12.45 -14.00 -16.21
C ALA A 90 -11.44 -15.03 -15.65
N GLY A 91 -11.20 -15.05 -14.33
CA GLY A 91 -10.17 -15.89 -13.72
C GLY A 91 -8.74 -15.54 -14.19
N LYS A 92 -8.52 -14.31 -14.66
CA LYS A 92 -7.25 -13.88 -15.24
C LYS A 92 -6.43 -13.05 -14.25
N GLY A 93 -5.22 -13.53 -13.98
CA GLY A 93 -4.22 -12.80 -13.22
C GLY A 93 -3.44 -11.83 -14.09
N TYR A 94 -2.60 -11.00 -13.47
CA TYR A 94 -1.65 -10.17 -14.21
C TYR A 94 -0.41 -10.95 -14.65
N LEU A 95 -0.09 -12.06 -13.95
CA LEU A 95 0.95 -13.00 -14.37
C LEU A 95 0.36 -14.17 -15.16
N PRO A 96 1.00 -14.61 -16.26
CA PRO A 96 0.58 -15.82 -16.99
C PRO A 96 0.65 -17.11 -16.18
N ASN A 97 1.62 -17.21 -15.25
CA ASN A 97 1.85 -18.38 -14.41
C ASN A 97 2.22 -17.96 -12.98
N GLU A 98 1.21 -17.56 -12.21
CA GLU A 98 1.37 -17.26 -10.78
C GLU A 98 1.61 -18.55 -9.99
N LYS A 99 2.80 -18.66 -9.40
CA LYS A 99 3.21 -19.80 -8.56
C LYS A 99 3.16 -19.47 -7.09
N ARG A 100 3.52 -18.23 -6.72
CA ARG A 100 3.62 -17.75 -5.34
C ARG A 100 3.15 -16.32 -5.23
N ARG A 101 2.71 -15.93 -4.05
CA ARG A 101 2.16 -14.61 -3.73
C ARG A 101 2.92 -14.00 -2.57
N VAL A 102 3.27 -12.73 -2.69
CA VAL A 102 3.98 -12.02 -1.62
C VAL A 102 3.31 -10.68 -1.31
N ILE A 103 3.46 -10.25 -0.06
CA ILE A 103 3.15 -8.87 0.36
C ILE A 103 4.41 -8.02 0.25
N TRP A 104 4.29 -6.82 -0.31
CA TRP A 104 5.34 -5.81 -0.29
C TRP A 104 5.14 -4.86 0.89
N LEU A 105 6.09 -4.83 1.81
CA LEU A 105 6.14 -3.81 2.86
C LEU A 105 6.99 -2.64 2.42
N HIS A 106 6.67 -1.46 2.97
CA HIS A 106 7.07 -0.11 2.55
C HIS A 106 6.11 0.56 1.56
N HIS A 107 6.05 1.89 1.63
CA HIS A 107 5.17 2.76 0.84
C HIS A 107 5.68 3.06 -0.58
N ILE A 108 6.90 2.62 -0.93
CA ILE A 108 7.53 2.94 -2.20
C ILE A 108 8.17 1.70 -2.82
N ARG A 109 8.45 1.81 -4.12
CA ARG A 109 9.37 0.95 -4.86
C ARG A 109 10.56 1.78 -5.38
N PRO A 110 11.64 1.14 -5.83
CA PRO A 110 12.62 1.78 -6.69
C PRO A 110 11.97 2.31 -7.98
N TYR A 111 12.08 3.62 -8.21
CA TYR A 111 11.52 4.31 -9.39
C TYR A 111 12.55 4.55 -10.50
N TYR A 112 13.85 4.36 -10.23
CA TYR A 112 14.90 4.31 -11.25
C TYR A 112 14.85 2.98 -12.02
N GLU A 113 15.62 2.87 -13.11
CA GLU A 113 15.68 1.65 -13.92
C GLU A 113 16.19 0.44 -13.10
N ASN A 114 15.35 -0.58 -12.94
CA ASN A 114 15.64 -1.79 -12.18
C ASN A 114 14.81 -2.97 -12.68
N ASN A 115 15.20 -4.19 -12.32
CA ASN A 115 14.54 -5.42 -12.76
C ASN A 115 13.93 -6.23 -11.60
N ILE A 116 13.65 -5.61 -10.44
CA ILE A 116 13.14 -6.33 -9.25
C ILE A 116 11.79 -7.01 -9.54
N PHE A 117 10.81 -6.26 -10.04
CA PHE A 117 9.48 -6.80 -10.34
C PHE A 117 9.50 -7.73 -11.56
N GLU A 118 10.42 -7.53 -12.50
CA GLU A 118 10.62 -8.42 -13.64
C GLU A 118 11.18 -9.77 -13.19
N ILE A 119 12.19 -9.78 -12.29
CA ILE A 119 12.75 -10.99 -11.70
C ILE A 119 11.67 -11.74 -10.93
N LEU A 120 10.89 -11.06 -10.08
CA LEU A 120 9.78 -11.68 -9.35
C LEU A 120 8.75 -12.30 -10.31
N SER A 121 8.34 -11.56 -11.35
CA SER A 121 7.39 -12.05 -12.36
C SER A 121 7.94 -13.25 -13.13
N GLY A 122 9.22 -13.23 -13.51
CA GLY A 122 9.90 -14.34 -14.18
C GLY A 122 10.04 -15.60 -13.30
N LEU A 123 10.07 -15.43 -11.98
CA LEU A 123 10.03 -16.51 -11.00
C LEU A 123 8.59 -16.99 -10.72
N GLY A 124 7.57 -16.36 -11.30
CA GLY A 124 6.16 -16.65 -11.04
C GLY A 124 5.67 -16.13 -9.67
N ILE A 125 6.37 -15.15 -9.09
CA ILE A 125 6.01 -14.55 -7.81
C ILE A 125 5.19 -13.28 -8.06
N ALA A 126 3.92 -13.33 -7.67
CA ALA A 126 3.03 -12.17 -7.71
C ALA A 126 3.19 -11.32 -6.45
N VAL A 127 3.49 -10.03 -6.60
CA VAL A 127 3.28 -9.05 -5.53
C VAL A 127 1.77 -8.75 -5.54
N CYS A 128 1.04 -9.45 -4.67
CA CYS A 128 -0.42 -9.44 -4.69
C CYS A 128 -1.02 -8.24 -3.95
N PHE A 129 -0.31 -7.74 -2.93
CA PHE A 129 -0.72 -6.59 -2.15
C PHE A 129 0.46 -5.85 -1.53
N GLU A 130 0.24 -4.58 -1.17
CA GLU A 130 1.28 -3.70 -0.66
C GLU A 130 0.78 -2.93 0.55
N GLU A 131 1.66 -2.77 1.53
CA GLU A 131 1.37 -2.04 2.77
C GLU A 131 0.91 -0.60 2.51
N ALA A 132 1.38 0.04 1.43
CA ALA A 132 0.96 1.37 1.00
C ALA A 132 -0.55 1.50 0.81
N ASN A 133 -1.20 0.41 0.38
CA ASN A 133 -2.62 0.36 0.05
C ASN A 133 -3.47 -0.21 1.19
N TYR A 134 -2.88 -0.50 2.35
CA TYR A 134 -3.60 -1.00 3.52
C TYR A 134 -4.55 0.07 4.08
N LEU A 135 -5.85 -0.20 3.98
CA LEU A 135 -6.89 0.74 4.39
C LEU A 135 -7.17 0.61 5.90
N TYR A 136 -6.48 1.41 6.72
CA TYR A 136 -6.55 1.32 8.19
C TYR A 136 -7.58 2.26 8.85
N TRP A 137 -8.05 3.30 8.17
CA TRP A 137 -8.92 4.31 8.79
C TRP A 137 -10.40 4.04 8.54
N PRO A 138 -11.29 4.37 9.49
CA PRO A 138 -12.74 4.26 9.31
C PRO A 138 -13.28 5.26 8.26
N PRO A 139 -14.53 5.10 7.78
CA PRO A 139 -15.21 6.16 7.05
C PRO A 139 -15.24 7.46 7.86
N LEU A 140 -15.10 8.60 7.18
CA LEU A 140 -15.15 9.92 7.78
C LEU A 140 -16.59 10.35 8.06
N ASP A 141 -16.82 11.19 9.07
CA ASP A 141 -18.14 11.69 9.44
C ASP A 141 -18.33 13.12 8.88
N PRO A 142 -19.22 13.34 7.90
CA PRO A 142 -19.47 14.67 7.33
C PRO A 142 -20.09 15.67 8.32
N SER A 143 -20.67 15.20 9.45
CA SER A 143 -21.22 16.06 10.52
C SER A 143 -20.15 16.51 11.50
N ARG A 144 -19.04 15.77 11.58
CA ARG A 144 -17.87 16.03 12.43
C ARG A 144 -16.58 15.92 11.59
N PRO A 145 -16.40 16.80 10.59
CA PRO A 145 -15.38 16.59 9.57
C PRO A 145 -13.95 16.69 10.12
N ILE A 146 -13.70 17.57 11.10
CA ILE A 146 -12.36 17.80 11.65
C ILE A 146 -11.98 16.67 12.60
N GLU A 147 -12.91 16.27 13.47
CA GLU A 147 -12.72 15.17 14.41
C GLU A 147 -12.53 13.86 13.66
N SER A 148 -13.33 13.58 12.63
CA SER A 148 -13.17 12.35 11.84
C SER A 148 -11.88 12.34 11.02
N LEU A 149 -11.41 13.50 10.55
CA LEU A 149 -10.08 13.61 9.93
C LEU A 149 -8.96 13.33 10.95
N ALA A 150 -9.09 13.82 12.18
CA ALA A 150 -8.16 13.49 13.26
C ALA A 150 -8.18 11.98 13.56
N GLU A 151 -9.35 11.37 13.68
CA GLU A 151 -9.50 9.92 13.86
C GLU A 151 -8.79 9.14 12.74
N LYS A 152 -8.95 9.56 11.47
CA LYS A 152 -8.22 8.97 10.32
C LYS A 152 -6.71 9.03 10.51
N VAL A 153 -6.16 10.20 10.83
CA VAL A 153 -4.70 10.38 11.02
C VAL A 153 -4.20 9.52 12.19
N LEU A 154 -4.94 9.49 13.30
CA LEU A 154 -4.57 8.76 14.50
C LEU A 154 -4.66 7.23 14.35
N SER A 155 -5.42 6.75 13.36
CA SER A 155 -5.61 5.33 13.04
C SER A 155 -4.44 4.68 12.29
N ASN A 156 -3.43 5.46 11.88
CA ASN A 156 -2.29 4.94 11.13
C ASN A 156 -1.55 3.83 11.92
N VAL A 157 -1.44 2.65 11.34
CA VAL A 157 -0.77 1.48 11.96
C VAL A 157 0.73 1.68 12.19
N TRP A 158 1.33 2.65 11.50
CA TRP A 158 2.71 3.07 11.71
C TRP A 158 2.89 3.97 12.94
N ARG A 159 1.78 4.46 13.51
CA ARG A 159 1.78 5.28 14.71
C ARG A 159 1.73 4.40 15.97
N GLY A 160 2.68 4.60 16.86
CA GLY A 160 2.73 3.96 18.17
C GLY A 160 3.51 2.64 18.14
N PRO A 161 3.10 1.64 18.92
CA PRO A 161 3.87 0.40 19.07
C PRO A 161 3.91 -0.42 17.78
N LEU A 162 5.06 -1.03 17.48
CA LEU A 162 5.31 -1.82 16.28
C LEU A 162 4.30 -2.96 16.09
N GLN A 163 3.74 -3.47 17.18
CA GLN A 163 2.73 -4.52 17.22
C GLN A 163 1.50 -4.18 16.37
N ARG A 164 1.14 -2.89 16.21
CA ARG A 164 0.05 -2.48 15.31
C ARG A 164 0.36 -2.77 13.85
N ARG A 165 1.58 -2.41 13.41
CA ARG A 165 2.08 -2.72 12.07
C ARG A 165 2.17 -4.22 11.86
N VAL A 166 2.70 -4.98 12.81
CA VAL A 166 2.76 -6.46 12.76
C VAL A 166 1.36 -7.07 12.60
N ALA A 167 0.37 -6.61 13.37
CA ALA A 167 -1.01 -7.10 13.25
C ALA A 167 -1.60 -6.81 11.86
N ALA A 168 -1.33 -5.62 11.29
CA ALA A 168 -1.71 -5.29 9.92
C ALA A 168 -1.04 -6.23 8.90
N VAL A 169 0.26 -6.51 9.05
CA VAL A 169 0.99 -7.43 8.17
C VAL A 169 0.41 -8.83 8.22
N ARG A 170 0.13 -9.37 9.42
CA ARG A 170 -0.53 -10.68 9.58
C ARG A 170 -1.90 -10.70 8.90
N SER A 171 -2.69 -9.64 9.05
CA SER A 171 -3.97 -9.51 8.37
C SER A 171 -3.81 -9.50 6.85
N MET A 172 -2.81 -8.80 6.31
CA MET A 172 -2.52 -8.80 4.87
C MET A 172 -2.09 -10.18 4.37
N VAL A 173 -1.17 -10.85 5.05
CA VAL A 173 -0.72 -12.20 4.66
C VAL A 173 -1.90 -13.17 4.61
N LYS A 174 -2.75 -13.15 5.65
CA LYS A 174 -3.95 -13.99 5.71
C LYS A 174 -4.96 -13.65 4.61
N ASP A 175 -5.35 -12.39 4.49
CA ASP A 175 -6.43 -11.96 3.61
C ASP A 175 -6.10 -12.12 2.12
N TYR A 176 -4.84 -11.96 1.76
CA TYR A 176 -4.36 -12.08 0.38
C TYR A 176 -3.75 -13.44 0.07
N GLN A 177 -3.78 -14.38 1.03
CA GLN A 177 -3.23 -15.73 0.92
C GLN A 177 -1.78 -15.68 0.40
N ALA A 178 -0.96 -14.86 1.04
CA ALA A 178 0.43 -14.68 0.64
C ALA A 178 1.31 -15.80 1.22
N ASP A 179 2.21 -16.32 0.40
CA ASP A 179 3.24 -17.29 0.78
C ASP A 179 4.40 -16.65 1.53
N GLY A 180 4.54 -15.32 1.48
CA GLY A 180 5.59 -14.62 2.19
C GLY A 180 5.55 -13.11 2.05
N VAL A 181 6.57 -12.46 2.59
CA VAL A 181 6.64 -11.01 2.73
C VAL A 181 8.01 -10.51 2.31
N ILE A 182 8.03 -9.50 1.43
CA ILE A 182 9.23 -8.75 1.07
C ILE A 182 9.14 -7.39 1.75
N HIS A 183 10.06 -7.09 2.66
CA HIS A 183 10.21 -5.76 3.22
C HIS A 183 11.25 -4.98 2.44
N PHE A 184 10.81 -4.02 1.64
CA PHE A 184 11.72 -3.11 0.96
C PHE A 184 12.27 -2.09 1.96
N SER A 185 13.54 -2.21 2.30
CA SER A 185 14.23 -1.37 3.26
C SER A 185 14.89 -0.19 2.55
N HIS A 186 14.09 0.83 2.26
CA HIS A 186 14.55 2.07 1.62
C HIS A 186 15.59 2.80 2.49
N TRP A 187 16.75 3.07 1.90
CA TRP A 187 17.78 3.89 2.51
C TRP A 187 17.23 5.25 2.98
N GLY A 188 17.66 5.70 4.16
CA GLY A 188 17.19 6.95 4.77
C GLY A 188 15.87 6.85 5.54
N CYS A 189 14.98 5.89 5.24
CA CYS A 189 13.70 5.73 5.96
C CYS A 189 13.88 4.99 7.30
N ARG A 190 14.41 5.68 8.31
CA ARG A 190 14.71 5.10 9.64
C ARG A 190 13.50 4.46 10.32
N GLN A 191 12.31 5.03 10.14
CA GLN A 191 11.08 4.49 10.72
C GLN A 191 10.74 3.10 10.15
N SER A 192 10.94 2.90 8.84
CA SER A 192 10.69 1.61 8.19
C SER A 192 11.81 0.61 8.49
N CYS A 193 13.06 1.03 8.32
CA CYS A 193 14.23 0.18 8.47
C CYS A 193 14.42 -0.29 9.93
N GLY A 194 14.16 0.58 10.91
CA GLY A 194 14.40 0.29 12.32
C GLY A 194 13.55 -0.86 12.89
N GLY A 195 12.37 -1.11 12.32
CA GLY A 195 11.49 -2.22 12.72
C GLY A 195 11.62 -3.47 11.84
N ALA A 196 12.37 -3.42 10.74
CA ALA A 196 12.38 -4.47 9.73
C ALA A 196 12.88 -5.83 10.26
N GLY A 197 13.89 -5.83 11.14
CA GLY A 197 14.38 -7.05 11.79
C GLY A 197 13.34 -7.67 12.72
N ILE A 198 12.76 -6.86 13.61
CA ILE A 198 11.77 -7.32 14.60
C ILE A 198 10.51 -7.86 13.92
N ILE A 199 10.04 -7.21 12.84
CA ILE A 199 8.92 -7.73 12.04
C ILE A 199 9.29 -9.11 11.46
N GLY A 200 10.52 -9.25 10.96
CA GLY A 200 11.01 -10.53 10.44
C GLY A 200 11.04 -11.64 11.48
N ASP A 201 11.51 -11.35 12.69
CA ASP A 201 11.53 -12.32 13.80
C ASP A 201 10.12 -12.79 14.16
N VAL A 202 9.18 -11.85 14.29
CA VAL A 202 7.78 -12.19 14.63
C VAL A 202 7.10 -13.00 13.51
N LEU A 203 7.32 -12.66 12.25
CA LEU A 203 6.76 -13.41 11.13
C LEU A 203 7.40 -14.80 10.99
N LYS A 204 8.69 -14.93 11.33
CA LYS A 204 9.36 -16.22 11.37
C LYS A 204 8.75 -17.13 12.43
N ASP A 205 8.40 -16.61 13.61
CA ASP A 205 7.69 -17.37 14.65
C ASP A 205 6.31 -17.84 14.16
N ASP A 206 5.67 -17.08 13.28
CA ASP A 206 4.42 -17.45 12.60
C ASP A 206 4.61 -18.39 11.41
N SER A 207 5.85 -18.85 11.15
CA SER A 207 6.22 -19.64 9.96
C SER A 207 5.91 -18.95 8.62
N ILE A 208 5.98 -17.62 8.58
CA ILE A 208 5.80 -16.82 7.36
C ILE A 208 7.18 -16.45 6.80
N PRO A 209 7.55 -16.91 5.58
CA PRO A 209 8.76 -16.49 4.90
C PRO A 209 8.87 -14.97 4.78
N TYR A 210 10.01 -14.43 5.18
CA TYR A 210 10.27 -12.99 5.20
C TYR A 210 11.67 -12.67 4.65
N MET A 211 11.76 -11.63 3.84
CA MET A 211 13.05 -11.12 3.35
C MET A 211 13.11 -9.59 3.47
N ILE A 212 14.24 -9.09 3.97
CA ILE A 212 14.60 -7.67 3.87
C ILE A 212 15.36 -7.45 2.56
N LEU A 213 14.78 -6.65 1.68
CA LEU A 213 15.39 -6.20 0.44
C LEU A 213 15.89 -4.76 0.61
N TYR A 214 17.20 -4.58 0.76
CA TYR A 214 17.80 -3.24 0.84
C TYR A 214 17.83 -2.57 -0.53
N GLY A 215 17.62 -1.26 -0.56
CA GLY A 215 17.73 -0.44 -1.76
C GLY A 215 17.31 1.00 -1.51
N ASP A 216 17.17 1.78 -2.57
CA ASP A 216 16.66 3.15 -2.52
C ASP A 216 15.45 3.34 -3.45
N GLY A 217 14.62 4.35 -3.18
CA GLY A 217 13.48 4.69 -4.02
C GLY A 217 13.85 5.49 -5.26
N ALA A 218 14.90 6.31 -5.16
CA ALA A 218 15.27 7.34 -6.13
C ALA A 218 16.74 7.30 -6.53
N ASP A 219 17.64 6.84 -5.65
CA ASP A 219 19.09 6.82 -5.88
C ASP A 219 19.57 5.45 -6.41
N PRO A 220 19.94 5.35 -7.70
CA PRO A 220 20.42 4.10 -8.30
C PRO A 220 21.77 3.64 -7.75
N ASP A 221 22.57 4.50 -7.10
CA ASP A 221 23.88 4.11 -6.56
C ASP A 221 23.75 3.11 -5.39
N ASN A 222 22.56 3.06 -4.78
CA ASN A 222 22.20 2.10 -3.74
C ASN A 222 21.56 0.81 -4.30
N TYR A 223 21.66 0.57 -5.62
CA TYR A 223 21.15 -0.61 -6.29
C TYR A 223 22.25 -1.53 -6.80
N PHE A 224 22.21 -2.79 -6.36
CA PHE A 224 23.14 -3.82 -6.82
C PHE A 224 22.37 -4.94 -7.54
N PRO A 225 22.27 -4.92 -8.88
CA PRO A 225 21.40 -5.83 -9.64
C PRO A 225 21.73 -7.31 -9.41
N GLY A 226 23.02 -7.67 -9.42
CA GLY A 226 23.48 -9.05 -9.21
C GLY A 226 23.11 -9.57 -7.83
N GLN A 227 23.41 -8.80 -6.78
CA GLN A 227 23.07 -9.16 -5.40
C GLN A 227 21.55 -9.26 -5.20
N THR A 228 20.81 -8.31 -5.77
CA THR A 228 19.33 -8.29 -5.70
C THR A 228 18.73 -9.54 -6.35
N ARG A 229 19.20 -9.91 -7.54
CA ARG A 229 18.78 -11.13 -8.23
C ARG A 229 19.03 -12.37 -7.38
N THR A 230 20.23 -12.55 -6.85
CA THR A 230 20.58 -13.72 -6.02
C THR A 230 19.68 -13.81 -4.78
N ARG A 231 19.40 -12.68 -4.11
CA ARG A 231 18.50 -12.64 -2.94
C ARG A 231 17.07 -13.02 -3.30
N LEU A 232 16.54 -12.49 -4.41
CA LEU A 232 15.19 -12.81 -4.87
C LEU A 232 15.06 -14.29 -5.27
N GLN A 233 16.08 -14.88 -5.89
CA GLN A 233 16.12 -16.31 -6.21
C GLN A 233 16.16 -17.17 -4.95
N ALA A 234 17.03 -16.85 -3.99
CA ALA A 234 17.08 -17.56 -2.71
C ALA A 234 15.75 -17.46 -1.94
N PHE A 235 15.07 -16.30 -2.01
CA PHE A 235 13.74 -16.14 -1.43
C PHE A 235 12.68 -16.97 -2.15
N ALA A 236 12.73 -17.09 -3.48
CA ALA A 236 11.83 -17.96 -4.24
C ALA A 236 11.97 -19.44 -3.84
N GLU A 237 13.19 -19.90 -3.58
CA GLU A 237 13.44 -21.25 -3.05
C GLU A 237 12.88 -21.42 -1.65
N LEU A 238 13.00 -20.40 -0.78
CA LEU A 238 12.41 -20.42 0.57
C LEU A 238 10.89 -20.52 0.53
N LEU A 239 10.23 -19.77 -0.37
CA LEU A 239 8.78 -19.84 -0.58
C LEU A 239 8.31 -21.20 -1.10
N SER A 240 9.22 -21.99 -1.67
CA SER A 240 8.90 -23.28 -2.30
C SER A 240 8.95 -24.47 -1.34
N LYS A 241 9.37 -24.25 -0.09
CA LYS A 241 9.40 -25.26 0.97
C LYS A 241 8.05 -25.32 1.70
#